data_AF-A0A1B9LVG5-F1
#
_entry.id   AF-A0A1B9LVG5-F1
#
_cell.length_a   1.000
_cell.length_b   1.000
_cell.length_c   1.000
_cell.angle_alpha   90.00
_cell.angle_beta   90.00
_cell.angle_gamma   90.00
#
_symmetry.space_group_name_H-M   'P 1'
#
loop_
_entity.id
_entity.type
_entity.pdbx_description
1 polymer ?
#
loop_
_entity_poly.entity_id
_entity_poly.type
_entity_poly.pdbx_seq_one_letter_code
_entity_poly.pdbx_strand_id
1 'polypeptide(L)'
;MANFLKKTFGALTLGYLIRQYLFCLIFVVPLFCLIIFKFKNPESIYLGVCILIQWGLYPYSRFVYEGVVNYIVGDNLFIVRTELFLIVKIWTMALCFGFAWLLAPLGLLYLYFRSP
;
A
#
# COMPACT_ATOMS: atom_id res chain seq x y z
N MET A 1 -24.32 6.95 4.76
CA MET A 1 -22.88 7.18 4.47
C MET A 1 -21.94 6.63 5.56
N ALA A 2 -22.21 6.81 6.86
CA ALA A 2 -21.34 6.29 7.92
C ALA A 2 -21.09 4.77 7.87
N ASN A 3 -22.07 3.97 7.43
CA ASN A 3 -21.93 2.51 7.30
C ASN A 3 -20.97 2.07 6.19
N PHE A 4 -20.77 2.89 5.14
CA PHE A 4 -19.84 2.56 4.05
C PHE A 4 -18.39 2.71 4.53
N LEU A 5 -18.08 3.82 5.22
CA LEU A 5 -16.77 4.02 5.86
C LEU A 5 -16.51 2.96 6.93
N LYS A 6 -17.52 2.58 7.71
CA LYS A 6 -17.37 1.51 8.72
C LYS A 6 -17.16 0.13 8.10
N LYS A 7 -17.67 -0.14 6.89
CA LYS A 7 -17.39 -1.39 6.15
C LYS A 7 -16.03 -1.39 5.46
N THR A 8 -15.65 -0.28 4.81
CA THR A 8 -14.36 -0.16 4.10
C THR A 8 -13.17 -0.01 5.05
N PHE A 9 -13.34 0.69 6.18
CA PHE A 9 -12.29 0.89 7.19
C PHE A 9 -12.43 -0.01 8.42
N GLY A 10 -13.61 -0.60 8.70
CA GLY A 10 -13.81 -1.44 9.90
C GLY A 10 -13.35 -2.89 9.74
N ALA A 11 -13.12 -3.36 8.51
CA ALA A 11 -12.51 -4.67 8.25
C ALA A 11 -10.99 -4.67 8.48
N LEU A 12 -10.36 -3.49 8.58
CA LEU A 12 -8.91 -3.34 8.78
C LEU A 12 -8.64 -2.69 10.15
N THR A 13 -7.77 -3.29 10.96
CA THR A 13 -7.40 -2.69 12.26
C THR A 13 -6.70 -1.35 12.04
N LEU A 14 -7.13 -0.29 12.75
CA LEU A 14 -6.55 1.06 12.62
C LEU A 14 -5.02 1.07 12.76
N GLY A 15 -4.48 0.24 13.67
CA GLY A 15 -3.03 0.10 13.85
C GLY A 15 -2.30 -0.46 12.63
N TYR A 16 -2.95 -1.32 11.84
CA TYR A 16 -2.38 -1.81 10.57
C TYR A 16 -2.27 -0.68 9.55
N LEU A 17 -3.36 0.08 9.39
CA LEU A 17 -3.47 1.15 8.41
C LEU A 17 -2.43 2.26 8.67
N ILE A 18 -2.30 2.70 9.93
CA ILE A 18 -1.27 3.68 10.35
C ILE A 18 0.14 3.18 10.02
N ARG A 19 0.44 1.92 10.35
CA ARG A 19 1.76 1.33 10.08
C ARG A 19 2.07 1.30 8.58
N GLN A 20 1.11 0.93 7.74
CA GLN A 20 1.32 0.92 6.29
C GLN A 20 1.53 2.33 5.73
N TYR A 21 0.80 3.34 6.23
CA TYR A 21 1.02 4.73 5.83
C TYR A 21 2.41 5.25 6.24
N LEU A 22 2.91 4.88 7.44
CA LEU A 22 4.26 5.24 7.88
C LEU A 22 5.33 4.62 6.98
N PHE A 23 5.20 3.34 6.61
CA PHE A 23 6.15 2.70 5.69
C PHE A 23 6.06 3.28 4.27
N CYS A 24 4.87 3.66 3.82
CA CYS A 24 4.68 4.30 2.52
C CYS A 24 5.39 5.66 2.43
N LEU A 25 5.51 6.38 3.56
CA LEU A 25 6.18 7.67 3.66
C LEU A 25 7.66 7.60 3.26
N ILE A 26 8.31 6.45 3.48
CA ILE A 26 9.70 6.18 3.05
C ILE A 26 9.85 6.31 1.53
N PHE A 27 8.82 5.96 0.76
CA PHE A 27 8.84 6.09 -0.70
C PHE A 27 8.32 7.45 -1.18
N VAL A 28 7.29 7.98 -0.52
CA VAL A 28 6.64 9.23 -0.95
C VAL A 28 7.52 10.45 -0.70
N VAL A 29 8.19 10.56 0.45
CA VAL A 29 9.00 11.75 0.78
C VAL A 29 10.16 11.95 -0.21
N PRO A 30 10.99 10.94 -0.53
CA PRO A 30 12.04 11.11 -1.52
C PRO A 30 11.50 11.47 -2.91
N LEU A 31 10.39 10.86 -3.34
CA LEU A 31 9.77 11.17 -4.63
C LEU A 31 9.26 12.62 -4.69
N PHE A 32 8.61 13.09 -3.62
CA PHE A 32 8.11 14.45 -3.52
C PHE A 32 9.26 15.48 -3.48
N CYS A 33 10.33 15.14 -2.77
CA CYS A 33 11.57 15.92 -2.73
C CYS A 33 12.19 16.06 -4.14
N LEU A 34 12.29 14.96 -4.89
CA LEU A 34 12.78 14.97 -6.28
C LEU A 34 11.94 15.86 -7.19
N ILE A 35 10.62 15.84 -7.03
CA ILE A 35 9.69 16.67 -7.81
C ILE A 35 9.96 18.16 -7.57
N ILE A 36 10.08 18.58 -6.30
CA ILE A 36 10.33 19.98 -5.92
C ILE A 36 11.71 20.45 -6.42
N PHE A 37 12.76 19.64 -6.26
CA PHE A 37 14.13 20.05 -6.55
C PHE A 37 14.50 19.96 -8.05
N LYS A 38 13.89 19.04 -8.82
CA LYS A 38 14.22 18.86 -10.26
C LYS A 38 13.18 19.41 -11.23
N PHE A 39 11.89 19.37 -10.91
CA PHE A 39 10.83 19.68 -11.86
C PHE A 39 10.14 21.00 -11.52
N LYS A 40 10.61 22.09 -12.13
CA LYS A 40 10.01 23.43 -11.99
C LYS A 40 8.85 23.70 -12.98
N ASN A 41 8.48 22.68 -13.77
CA ASN A 41 7.46 22.76 -14.81
C ASN A 41 6.05 22.48 -14.25
N PRO A 42 4.98 22.95 -14.89
CA PRO A 42 3.59 22.70 -14.46
C PRO A 42 3.23 21.20 -14.40
N GLU A 43 3.90 20.34 -15.17
CA GLU A 43 3.74 18.88 -15.13
C GLU A 43 4.11 18.24 -13.78
N SER A 44 4.92 18.95 -12.98
CA SER A 44 5.30 18.58 -11.61
C SER A 44 4.09 18.43 -10.68
N ILE A 45 3.05 19.23 -10.91
CA ILE A 45 1.80 19.21 -10.12
C ILE A 45 1.03 17.91 -10.37
N TYR A 46 0.93 17.47 -11.63
CA TYR A 46 0.25 16.22 -11.99
C TYR A 46 0.91 15.01 -11.32
N LEU A 47 2.25 14.94 -11.39
CA LEU A 47 3.03 13.89 -10.72
C LEU A 47 2.83 13.89 -9.20
N GLY A 48 2.79 15.05 -8.57
CA GLY A 48 2.52 15.18 -7.13
C GLY A 48 1.14 14.62 -6.75
N VAL A 49 0.09 14.94 -7.53
CA VAL A 49 -1.26 14.41 -7.32
C VAL A 49 -1.29 12.89 -7.49
N CYS A 50 -0.66 12.35 -8.54
CA CYS A 50 -0.59 10.90 -8.75
C CYS A 50 0.09 10.16 -7.58
N ILE A 51 1.14 10.73 -7.00
CA ILE A 51 1.83 10.13 -5.85
C ILE A 51 0.95 10.16 -4.60
N LEU A 52 0.22 11.25 -4.36
CA LEU A 52 -0.71 11.34 -3.23
C LEU A 52 -1.85 10.32 -3.34
N ILE A 53 -2.37 10.10 -4.55
CA ILE A 53 -3.37 9.05 -4.81
C ILE A 53 -2.77 7.68 -4.51
N GLN A 54 -1.56 7.37 -5.02
CA GLN A 54 -0.89 6.10 -4.74
C GLN A 54 -0.61 5.91 -3.24
N TRP A 55 -0.22 6.96 -2.53
CA TRP A 55 -0.05 6.93 -1.08
C TRP A 55 -1.35 6.51 -0.36
N GLY A 56 -2.49 7.07 -0.78
CA GLY A 56 -3.81 6.70 -0.26
C GLY A 56 -4.22 5.26 -0.57
N LEU A 57 -3.90 4.76 -1.76
CA LEU A 57 -4.26 3.41 -2.25
C LEU A 57 -3.35 2.30 -1.72
N TYR A 58 -2.11 2.62 -1.35
CA TYR A 58 -1.10 1.69 -0.86
C TYR A 58 -1.58 0.69 0.22
N PRO A 59 -2.24 1.10 1.33
CA PRO A 59 -2.65 0.15 2.37
C PRO A 59 -3.61 -0.92 1.84
N TYR A 60 -4.45 -0.58 0.86
CA TYR A 60 -5.38 -1.52 0.24
C TYR A 60 -4.66 -2.53 -0.66
N SER A 61 -3.69 -2.06 -1.47
CA SER A 61 -2.86 -2.96 -2.27
C SER A 61 -2.07 -3.93 -1.40
N ARG A 62 -1.53 -3.45 -0.28
CA ARG A 62 -0.75 -4.28 0.63
C ARG A 62 -1.62 -5.33 1.33
N PHE A 63 -2.84 -4.97 1.70
CA PHE A 63 -3.81 -5.91 2.25
C PHE A 63 -4.10 -7.08 1.29
N VAL A 64 -4.31 -6.80 0.00
CA VAL A 64 -4.52 -7.85 -1.01
C VAL A 64 -3.29 -8.75 -1.12
N TYR A 65 -2.10 -8.15 -1.24
CA TYR A 65 -0.85 -8.90 -1.34
C TYR A 65 -0.66 -9.83 -0.14
N GLU A 66 -0.82 -9.32 1.09
CA GLU A 66 -0.69 -10.12 2.30
C GLU A 66 -1.76 -11.21 2.37
N GLY A 67 -2.99 -10.95 1.89
CA GLY A 67 -4.02 -11.97 1.75
C GLY A 67 -3.62 -13.11 0.80
N VAL A 68 -3.07 -12.77 -0.38
CA VAL A 68 -2.60 -13.76 -1.36
C VAL A 68 -1.41 -14.55 -0.83
N VAL A 69 -0.43 -13.87 -0.22
CA VAL A 69 0.75 -14.54 0.36
C VAL A 69 0.34 -15.48 1.49
N ASN A 70 -0.53 -15.05 2.40
CA ASN A 70 -1.03 -15.90 3.47
C ASN A 70 -1.81 -17.12 2.93
N TYR A 71 -2.53 -16.96 1.82
CA TYR A 71 -3.21 -18.07 1.16
C TYR A 71 -2.25 -19.09 0.54
N ILE A 72 -1.16 -18.62 -0.09
CA ILE A 72 -0.17 -19.48 -0.74
C ILE A 72 0.74 -20.17 0.30
N VAL A 73 1.20 -19.41 1.29
CA VAL A 73 2.14 -19.90 2.32
C VAL A 73 1.44 -20.71 3.40
N GLY A 74 0.21 -20.35 3.76
CA GLY A 74 -0.51 -20.93 4.90
C GLY A 74 0.17 -20.63 6.24
N ASP A 75 0.01 -21.52 7.22
CA ASP A 75 0.60 -21.43 8.55
C ASP A 75 2.07 -21.93 8.62
N ASN A 76 2.79 -21.94 7.50
CA ASN A 76 4.16 -22.43 7.44
C ASN A 76 5.16 -21.37 7.95
N LEU A 77 6.03 -21.78 8.88
CA LEU A 77 7.10 -20.94 9.42
C LEU A 77 8.37 -21.08 8.57
N PHE A 78 8.66 -20.08 7.75
CA PHE A 78 9.91 -19.99 7.01
C PHE A 78 11.01 -19.32 7.86
N ILE A 79 12.02 -20.08 8.25
CA ILE A 79 13.21 -19.55 8.93
C ILE A 79 14.25 -19.20 7.86
N VAL A 80 14.34 -17.91 7.52
CA VAL A 80 15.27 -17.37 6.51
C VAL A 80 16.22 -16.37 7.17
N ARG A 81 17.43 -16.22 6.62
CA ARG A 81 18.36 -15.15 7.04
C ARG A 81 17.66 -13.78 7.03
N THR A 82 17.88 -13.01 8.11
CA THR A 82 17.25 -11.70 8.34
C THR A 82 17.49 -10.73 7.18
N GLU A 83 18.69 -10.73 6.61
CA GLU A 83 19.06 -9.87 5.48
C GLU A 83 18.18 -10.13 4.25
N LEU A 84 18.03 -11.39 3.87
CA LEU A 84 17.19 -11.78 2.72
C LEU A 84 15.72 -11.47 2.98
N PHE A 85 15.23 -11.72 4.19
CA PHE A 85 13.85 -11.40 4.56
C PHE A 85 13.55 -9.91 4.44
N LEU A 86 14.45 -9.04 4.93
CA LEU A 86 14.29 -7.59 4.82
C LEU A 86 14.33 -7.11 3.38
N ILE A 87 15.24 -7.64 2.55
CA ILE A 87 15.33 -7.31 1.12
C ILE A 87 14.02 -7.64 0.42
N VAL A 88 13.52 -8.86 0.56
CA VAL A 88 12.23 -9.28 -0.04
C VAL A 88 11.09 -8.41 0.47
N LYS A 89 11.09 -8.05 1.75
CA LYS A 89 10.06 -7.18 2.33
C LYS A 89 10.06 -5.79 1.71
N ILE A 90 11.23 -5.18 1.50
CA ILE A 90 11.36 -3.88 0.83
C ILE A 90 10.92 -3.96 -0.63
N TRP A 91 11.37 -4.98 -1.36
CA TRP A 91 10.97 -5.18 -2.77
C TRP A 91 9.46 -5.36 -2.92
N THR A 92 8.83 -6.17 -2.07
CA THR A 92 7.38 -6.38 -2.11
C THR A 92 6.62 -5.10 -1.74
N MET A 93 7.14 -4.28 -0.84
CA MET A 93 6.56 -2.96 -0.53
C MET A 93 6.66 -2.01 -1.73
N ALA A 94 7.81 -1.96 -2.41
CA ALA A 94 7.99 -1.15 -3.62
C ALA A 94 7.06 -1.60 -4.77
N LEU A 95 6.91 -2.90 -4.97
CA LEU A 95 5.97 -3.46 -5.97
C LEU A 95 4.52 -3.13 -5.62
N CYS A 96 4.11 -3.27 -4.35
CA CYS A 96 2.76 -2.87 -3.91
C CYS A 96 2.50 -1.37 -4.12
N PHE A 97 3.51 -0.53 -3.96
CA PHE A 97 3.39 0.90 -4.22
C PHE A 97 3.22 1.19 -5.72
N GLY A 98 4.07 0.62 -6.58
CA GLY A 98 3.98 0.84 -8.03
C GLY A 98 2.71 0.26 -8.68
N PHE A 99 2.23 -0.88 -8.18
CA PHE A 99 0.99 -1.51 -8.66
C PHE A 99 -0.25 -1.12 -7.85
N ALA A 100 -0.16 -0.11 -6.98
CA ALA A 100 -1.26 0.29 -6.10
C ALA A 100 -2.54 0.63 -6.88
N TRP A 101 -2.40 1.26 -8.05
CA TRP A 101 -3.54 1.62 -8.90
C TRP A 101 -4.35 0.42 -9.42
N LEU A 102 -3.71 -0.76 -9.57
CA LEU A 102 -4.33 -1.98 -10.07
C LEU A 102 -4.81 -2.89 -8.93
N LEU A 103 -4.00 -3.04 -7.88
CA LEU A 103 -4.29 -3.90 -6.74
C LEU A 103 -5.29 -3.28 -5.75
N ALA A 104 -5.31 -1.96 -5.58
CA ALA A 104 -6.22 -1.33 -4.64
C ALA A 104 -7.70 -1.46 -5.01
N PRO A 105 -8.13 -1.31 -6.30
CA PRO A 105 -9.51 -1.60 -6.70
C PRO A 105 -9.94 -3.03 -6.35
N LEU A 106 -9.07 -4.01 -6.55
CA LEU A 106 -9.32 -5.41 -6.18
C LEU A 106 -9.50 -5.55 -4.66
N GLY A 107 -8.68 -4.85 -3.87
CA GLY A 107 -8.78 -4.85 -2.41
C GLY A 107 -10.07 -4.21 -1.90
N LEU A 108 -10.45 -3.07 -2.48
CA LEU A 108 -11.71 -2.39 -2.19
C LEU A 108 -12.92 -3.26 -2.53
N LEU A 109 -12.89 -3.91 -3.69
CA LEU A 109 -13.96 -4.81 -4.14
C LEU A 109 -14.08 -6.03 -3.20
N TYR A 110 -12.95 -6.64 -2.83
CA TYR A 110 -12.93 -7.77 -1.89
C TYR A 110 -13.48 -7.39 -0.51
N LEU A 111 -13.09 -6.22 0.02
CA LEU A 111 -13.62 -5.71 1.29
C LEU A 111 -15.12 -5.41 1.24
N TYR A 112 -15.61 -4.93 0.09
CA TYR A 112 -17.03 -4.68 -0.13
C TYR A 112 -17.86 -5.98 -0.07
N PHE A 113 -17.41 -7.05 -0.74
CA PHE A 113 -18.11 -8.34 -0.73
C PHE A 113 -17.99 -9.09 0.61
N ARG A 114 -16.91 -8.87 1.36
CA ARG A 114 -16.68 -9.53 2.65
C ARG A 114 -17.39 -8.86 3.82
N SER A 115 -17.86 -7.63 3.65
CA SER A 115 -18.57 -6.87 4.69
C SER A 115 -20.10 -7.04 4.54
N PRO A 116 -20.76 -7.93 5.32
CA PRO A 116 -22.20 -8.16 5.23
C PRO A 116 -23.00 -6.89 5.49
#